data_AF-A0A1F4DJT5-F1
#
_entry.id   AF-A0A1F4DJT5-F1
#
_cell.length_a   1.000
_cell.length_b   1.000
_cell.length_c   1.000
_cell.angle_alpha   90.00
_cell.angle_beta   90.00
_cell.angle_gamma   90.00
#
_symmetry.space_group_name_H-M   'P 1'
#
loop_
_entity.id
_entity.type
_entity.pdbx_description
1 polymer ?
#
loop_
_entity_poly.entity_id
_entity_poly.type
_entity_poly.pdbx_seq_one_letter_code
_entity_poly.pdbx_strand_id
1 'polypeptide(L)' 'MNNAEYNYSEFVSSPNEFLEFAVHAPKASMRAPSFPLEDLATGATVHMKDLWSTGVTVMEFGSFT' A
#
# COMPACT_ATOMS: atom_id res chain seq x y z
N MET A 1 -4.53 -25.12 6.14
CA MET A 1 -4.76 -23.79 5.55
C MET A 1 -3.56 -23.52 4.65
N ASN A 2 -3.78 -23.26 3.36
CA ASN A 2 -2.70 -22.89 2.45
C ASN A 2 -2.30 -21.46 2.81
N ASN A 3 -1.08 -21.26 3.34
CA ASN A 3 -0.50 -19.94 3.51
C ASN A 3 -0.27 -19.37 2.11
N ALA A 4 -1.26 -18.65 1.58
CA ALA A 4 -1.00 -17.67 0.54
C ALA A 4 -0.03 -16.67 1.17
N GLU A 5 1.19 -16.60 0.64
CA GLU A 5 2.23 -15.67 1.07
C GLU A 5 1.62 -14.26 1.10
N TYR A 6 1.47 -13.71 2.31
CA TYR A 6 1.01 -12.34 2.48
C TYR A 6 2.15 -11.42 2.05
N ASN A 7 1.95 -10.69 0.95
CA ASN A 7 2.93 -9.74 0.44
C ASN A 7 2.95 -8.46 1.30
N TYR A 8 3.89 -8.35 2.25
CA TYR A 8 4.14 -7.16 3.06
C TYR A 8 5.27 -6.26 2.52
N SER A 9 4.96 -4.99 2.22
CA SER A 9 5.97 -3.95 1.98
C SER A 9 6.12 -3.10 3.25
N GLU A 10 7.35 -2.84 3.69
CA GLU A 10 7.63 -2.00 4.86
C GLU A 10 7.59 -0.51 4.51
N PHE A 11 6.83 0.27 5.29
CA PHE A 11 6.83 1.73 5.20
C PHE A 11 7.63 2.31 6.38
N VAL A 12 8.90 2.61 6.17
CA VAL A 12 9.78 3.22 7.18
C VAL A 12 9.77 4.74 6.98
N SER A 13 8.90 5.44 7.72
CA SER A 13 8.84 6.91 7.71
C SER A 13 9.26 7.50 9.05
N SER A 14 9.93 8.65 9.03
CA SER A 14 10.15 9.46 10.23
C SER A 14 8.81 9.99 10.79
N PRO A 15 8.71 10.33 12.09
CA PRO A 15 7.47 10.83 12.69
C PRO A 15 6.85 12.05 11.97
N ASN A 16 7.69 12.91 11.37
CA ASN A 16 7.23 14.08 10.62
C ASN A 16 6.64 13.69 9.25
N GLU A 17 7.18 12.68 8.58
CA GLU A 17 6.65 12.17 7.31
C GLU A 17 5.30 11.48 7.49
N PHE A 18 5.11 10.76 8.60
CA PHE A 18 3.79 10.21 8.95
C PHE A 18 2.74 11.30 9.19
N LEU A 19 3.13 12.40 9.86
CA LEU A 19 2.26 13.56 10.08
C LEU A 19 1.83 14.21 8.76
N GLU A 20 2.75 14.41 7.81
CA GLU A 20 2.39 14.88 6.47
C GLU A 20 1.44 13.92 5.75
N PHE A 21 1.73 12.61 5.79
CA PHE A 21 0.83 11.60 5.21
C PHE A 21 -0.57 11.67 5.83
N ALA A 22 -0.68 11.78 7.15
CA ALA A 22 -1.97 11.85 7.84
C ALA A 22 -2.79 13.10 7.45
N VAL A 23 -2.13 14.25 7.26
CA VAL A 23 -2.78 15.50 6.82
C VAL A 23 -3.26 15.39 5.37
N HIS A 24 -2.49 14.73 4.51
CA HIS A 24 -2.76 14.59 3.09
C HIS A 24 -3.39 13.24 2.71
N ALA A 25 -3.82 12.47 3.71
CA ALA A 25 -4.36 11.14 3.51
C ALA A 25 -5.59 11.19 2.58
N PRO A 26 -5.73 10.22 1.66
CA PRO A 26 -6.91 10.12 0.82
C PRO A 26 -8.16 10.02 1.69
N LYS A 27 -9.11 10.93 1.48
CA LYS A 27 -10.40 10.87 2.17
C LYS A 27 -11.30 9.85 1.48
N ALA A 28 -12.24 9.29 2.25
CA ALA A 28 -13.33 8.52 1.67
C ALA A 28 -14.01 9.33 0.54
N SER A 29 -14.46 8.64 -0.51
CA SER A 29 -14.98 9.19 -1.78
C SER A 29 -14.00 9.92 -2.70
N MET A 30 -12.72 10.08 -2.34
CA MET A 30 -11.69 10.51 -3.29
C MET A 30 -11.25 9.36 -4.20
N ARG A 31 -10.72 9.69 -5.39
CA ARG A 31 -10.04 8.70 -6.22
C ARG A 31 -8.85 8.13 -5.43
N ALA A 32 -8.76 6.80 -5.37
CA ALA A 32 -7.63 6.13 -4.72
C ALA A 32 -6.30 6.57 -5.38
N PRO A 33 -5.27 6.90 -4.58
CA PRO A 33 -3.99 7.33 -5.13
C PRO A 33 -3.30 6.17 -5.87
N SER A 34 -2.42 6.54 -6.79
CA SER A 34 -1.52 5.61 -7.45
C SER A 34 -0.10 5.92 -7.03
N PHE A 35 0.62 4.92 -6.56
CA PHE A 35 2.03 4.99 -6.17
C PHE A 35 2.72 3.66 -6.55
N PRO A 36 4.05 3.67 -6.75
CA PRO A 36 4.79 2.45 -7.01
C PRO A 36 4.80 1.56 -5.77
N LEU A 37 4.69 0.25 -5.99
CA LEU A 37 4.76 -0.82 -5.01
C LEU A 37 5.70 -1.89 -5.54
N GLU A 38 6.35 -2.64 -4.66
CA GLU A 38 7.09 -3.84 -5.03
C GLU A 38 6.16 -5.06 -4.94
N ASP A 39 6.08 -5.85 -6.00
CA ASP A 39 5.52 -7.20 -5.95
C ASP A 39 6.56 -8.16 -5.37
N LEU A 40 6.34 -8.62 -4.15
CA LEU A 40 7.33 -9.45 -3.45
C LEU A 40 7.54 -10.83 -4.07
N ALA A 41 6.58 -11.34 -4.86
CA ALA A 41 6.75 -12.62 -5.54
C ALA A 41 7.76 -12.51 -6.70
N THR A 42 7.90 -11.32 -7.29
CA THR A 42 8.69 -11.12 -8.51
C THR A 42 9.82 -10.10 -8.36
N GLY A 43 9.80 -9.28 -7.31
CA GLY A 43 10.66 -8.11 -7.12
C GLY A 43 10.36 -6.96 -8.10
N ALA A 44 9.27 -7.05 -8.87
CA ALA A 44 8.96 -6.06 -9.89
C ALA A 44 8.23 -4.85 -9.28
N THR A 45 8.49 -3.66 -9.82
CA THR A 45 7.65 -2.50 -9.52
C THR A 45 6.32 -2.60 -10.24
N VAL A 46 5.22 -2.51 -9.48
CA VAL A 46 3.85 -2.37 -9.98
C VAL A 46 3.26 -1.05 -9.50
N HIS A 47 2.20 -0.56 -10.14
CA HIS A 47 1.48 0.62 -9.65
C HIS A 47 0.18 0.23 -8.96
N MET A 48 -0.12 0.89 -7.84
CA MET A 48 -1.35 0.64 -7.07
C MET A 48 -2.62 0.71 -7.93
N LYS A 49 -2.68 1.63 -8.92
CA LYS A 49 -3.82 1.73 -9.86
C LYS A 49 -4.09 0.47 -10.65
N ASP A 50 -3.06 -0.29 -10.97
CA ASP A 50 -3.21 -1.49 -11.79
C ASP A 50 -3.93 -2.57 -10.97
N LEU A 51 -3.70 -2.61 -9.64
CA LEU A 51 -4.36 -3.53 -8.72
C LEU A 51 -5.86 -3.20 -8.55
N TRP A 52 -6.20 -1.97 -8.15
CA TRP A 52 -7.60 -1.59 -7.91
C TRP A 52 -8.41 -1.34 -9.18
N SER A 53 -7.76 -1.29 -10.36
CA SER A 53 -8.49 -1.27 -11.63
C SER A 53 -9.20 -2.60 -11.95
N THR A 54 -8.72 -3.71 -11.37
CA THR A 54 -9.23 -5.06 -11.67
C THR A 54 -10.40 -5.48 -10.78
N GLY A 55 -10.64 -4.78 -9.67
CA GLY A 55 -11.70 -5.10 -8.73
C GLY A 55 -11.56 -4.36 -7.40
N VAL A 56 -12.36 -4.78 -6.42
CA VAL A 56 -12.26 -4.24 -5.05
C VAL A 56 -10.95 -4.72 -4.43
N THR A 57 -10.15 -3.77 -3.94
CA THR A 57 -8.87 -4.03 -3.27
C THR A 57 -8.96 -3.61 -1.80
N VAL A 58 -8.50 -4.49 -0.91
CA VAL A 58 -8.27 -4.17 0.51
C VAL A 58 -6.77 -4.03 0.69
N MET A 59 -6.34 -2.94 1.32
CA MET A 59 -4.94 -2.65 1.60
C MET A 59 -4.76 -2.42 3.10
N GLU A 60 -3.80 -3.11 3.68
CA GLU A 60 -3.44 -3.01 5.09
C GLU A 60 -2.05 -2.38 5.21
N PHE A 61 -1.91 -1.42 6.12
CA PHE A 61 -0.62 -0.85 6.49
C PHE A 61 -0.28 -1.35 7.91
N GLY A 62 0.83 -2.06 8.04
CA GLY A 62 1.34 -2.56 9.31
C GLY A 62 2.74 -2.06 9.61
N SER A 63 3.09 -2.02 10.88
CA SER A 63 4.47 -1.86 11.36
C SER A 63 4.79 -3.10 12.21
N PHE A 64 5.93 -3.73 11.93
CA PHE A 64 6.50 -4.72 12.84
C PHE A 64 7.20 -3.95 13.97
N THR A 65 6.71 -4.10 15.19
CA THR A 65 7.47 -3.78 16.41
C THR A 65 8.25 -5.01 16.85
#